data_AF-A0AAU3B4E7-F1
#
_entry.id   AF-A0AAU3B4E7-F1
#
_cell.length_a   1.000
_cell.length_b   1.000
_cell.length_c   1.000
_cell.angle_alpha   90.00
_cell.angle_beta   90.00
_cell.angle_gamma   90.00
#
_symmetry.space_group_name_H-M   'P 1'
#
loop_
_entity.id
_entity.type
_entity.pdbx_description
1 polymer ?
#
loop_
_entity_poly.entity_id
_entity_poly.type
_entity_poly.pdbx_seq_one_letter_code
_entity_poly.pdbx_strand_id
1 'polypeptide(L)'
;MPELTRRHALGAAAALVAAAGAQTLAASAASASPERPTTPRSSMADHHHGGPEAFDEVYQGRRIEGRPVTGGGHHHGGGYAVFIDGKELHVMTNADGSWISVVSHYDPVPTPRAAARAAVVELQGAPLVPITTN
;
A
#
# COMPACT_ATOMS: atom_id res chain seq x y z
N MET A 1 -13.12 -29.04 38.36
CA MET A 1 -12.93 -27.60 38.65
C MET A 1 -12.54 -27.51 40.11
N PRO A 2 -11.37 -26.96 40.49
CA PRO A 2 -10.60 -25.85 39.88
C PRO A 2 -9.41 -26.38 39.04
N GLU A 3 -8.99 -25.85 37.88
CA GLU A 3 -8.64 -24.48 37.44
C GLU A 3 -7.58 -23.79 38.32
N LEU A 4 -6.30 -24.01 37.98
CA LEU A 4 -5.22 -23.06 38.24
C LEU A 4 -4.24 -23.05 37.06
N THR A 5 -4.52 -22.11 36.19
CA THR A 5 -3.73 -21.60 35.08
C THR A 5 -2.42 -20.96 35.56
N ARG A 6 -1.42 -20.95 34.65
CA ARG A 6 -0.31 -19.99 34.50
C ARG A 6 0.95 -20.12 35.38
N ARG A 7 2.07 -20.17 34.65
CA ARG A 7 3.41 -19.59 34.91
C ARG A 7 4.46 -20.51 35.54
N HIS A 8 5.43 -20.93 34.73
CA HIS A 8 6.77 -20.33 34.67
C HIS A 8 7.75 -21.37 34.10
N ALA A 9 8.20 -21.14 32.88
CA ALA A 9 9.54 -21.57 32.48
C ALA A 9 10.12 -20.45 31.62
N LEU A 10 10.81 -19.53 32.30
CA LEU A 10 11.73 -18.61 31.68
C LEU A 10 12.79 -19.43 30.92
N GLY A 11 12.99 -19.12 29.65
CA GLY A 11 14.19 -19.47 28.91
C GLY A 11 14.86 -18.19 28.44
N ALA A 12 15.86 -17.74 29.18
CA ALA A 12 16.73 -16.63 28.79
C ALA A 12 17.84 -17.14 27.88
N ALA A 13 18.14 -16.43 26.79
CA ALA A 13 19.49 -16.36 26.23
C ALA A 13 19.62 -15.10 25.36
N ALA A 14 20.60 -14.27 25.73
CA ALA A 14 21.00 -13.05 25.05
C ALA A 14 21.94 -13.36 23.88
N ALA A 15 21.93 -12.51 22.84
CA ALA A 15 23.12 -12.20 22.05
C ALA A 15 23.02 -10.77 21.51
N LEU A 16 23.80 -9.88 22.13
CA LEU A 16 24.14 -8.57 21.60
C LEU A 16 25.12 -8.76 20.43
N VAL A 17 24.81 -8.20 19.26
CA VAL A 17 25.84 -7.82 18.29
C VAL A 17 25.60 -6.37 17.92
N ALA A 18 26.46 -5.50 18.47
CA ALA A 18 26.64 -4.15 18.01
C ALA A 18 27.47 -4.17 16.73
N ALA A 19 27.00 -3.51 15.68
CA ALA A 19 27.83 -3.04 14.59
C ALA A 19 27.51 -1.56 14.35
N ALA A 20 28.28 -0.70 15.02
CA ALA A 20 28.34 0.72 14.71
C ALA A 20 29.09 0.89 13.37
N GLY A 21 28.35 1.26 12.32
CA GLY A 21 28.91 1.66 11.04
C GLY A 21 28.63 3.13 10.78
N ALA A 22 29.40 4.02 11.42
CA ALA A 22 29.42 5.42 11.03
C ALA A 22 30.30 5.55 9.78
N GLN A 23 29.68 5.67 8.61
CA GLN A 23 30.37 6.10 7.39
C GLN A 23 29.90 7.51 7.05
N THR A 24 30.61 8.50 7.59
CA THR A 24 30.59 9.87 7.05
C THR A 24 31.42 9.89 5.77
N LEU A 25 30.75 9.98 4.63
CA LEU A 25 31.39 10.34 3.35
C LEU A 25 30.68 11.55 2.76
N ALA A 26 31.52 12.42 2.19
CA ALA A 26 31.34 13.83 1.98
C ALA A 26 30.18 14.22 1.05
N ALA A 27 29.59 15.38 1.34
CA ALA A 27 28.72 16.10 0.43
C ALA A 27 29.53 16.54 -0.80
N SER A 28 29.24 15.92 -1.95
CA SER A 28 29.68 16.41 -3.25
C SER A 28 28.63 17.38 -3.78
N ALA A 29 28.86 18.68 -3.59
CA ALA A 29 28.12 19.72 -4.29
C ALA A 29 28.61 19.76 -5.75
N ALA A 30 27.79 19.22 -6.66
CA ALA A 30 27.95 19.45 -8.10
C ALA A 30 26.70 20.18 -8.60
N SER A 31 26.84 21.48 -8.81
CA SER A 31 25.90 22.28 -9.60
C SER A 31 26.05 21.88 -11.06
N ALA A 32 24.99 21.32 -11.65
CA ALA A 32 24.86 21.18 -13.10
C ALA A 32 23.44 21.61 -13.49
N SER A 33 23.38 22.58 -14.41
CA SER A 33 22.17 23.19 -14.97
C SER A 33 21.12 22.19 -15.42
N PRO A 34 19.82 22.55 -15.39
CA PRO A 34 18.79 21.75 -16.03
C PRO A 34 18.83 21.97 -17.54
N GLU A 35 19.52 21.09 -18.27
CA GLU A 35 19.32 20.97 -19.71
C GLU A 35 18.04 20.15 -19.93
N ARG A 36 17.01 20.82 -20.43
CA ARG A 36 15.67 20.31 -20.68
C ARG A 36 15.68 19.39 -21.91
N PRO A 37 15.43 18.08 -21.79
CA PRO A 37 15.12 17.26 -22.95
C PRO A 37 13.70 17.60 -23.39
N THR A 38 13.57 18.35 -24.48
CA THR A 38 12.30 18.51 -25.19
C THR A 38 11.98 17.19 -25.90
N THR A 39 11.28 16.29 -25.23
CA THR A 39 10.64 15.17 -25.91
C THR A 39 9.47 15.70 -26.75
N PRO A 40 9.26 15.19 -27.99
CA PRO A 40 8.17 15.62 -28.84
C PRO A 40 6.84 15.30 -28.18
N ARG A 41 5.99 16.32 -28.06
CA ARG A 41 4.59 16.23 -27.69
C ARG A 41 3.86 15.39 -28.75
N SER A 42 3.72 14.09 -28.49
CA SER A 42 2.67 13.30 -29.13
C SER A 42 1.33 13.86 -28.65
N SER A 43 0.64 14.46 -29.61
CA SER A 43 -0.56 15.24 -29.43
C SER A 43 -1.77 14.32 -29.44
N MET A 44 -2.61 14.47 -28.41
CA MET A 44 -4.07 14.35 -28.41
C MET A 44 -4.69 13.01 -28.81
N ALA A 45 -5.17 12.25 -27.82
CA ALA A 45 -6.60 11.93 -27.65
C ALA A 45 -6.72 10.85 -26.56
N ASP A 46 -7.05 11.28 -25.34
CA ASP A 46 -8.18 10.70 -24.61
C ASP A 46 -8.38 11.49 -23.31
N HIS A 47 -9.60 12.00 -23.15
CA HIS A 47 -10.03 12.65 -21.93
C HIS A 47 -10.22 11.60 -20.83
N HIS A 48 -9.12 11.11 -20.25
CA HIS A 48 -9.18 10.33 -19.01
C HIS A 48 -9.10 11.31 -17.84
N HIS A 49 -10.22 11.42 -17.12
CA HIS A 49 -10.32 12.10 -15.83
C HIS A 49 -9.14 11.67 -14.94
N GLY A 50 -8.39 12.63 -14.38
CA GLY A 50 -7.06 12.45 -13.76
C GLY A 50 -6.96 11.62 -12.48
N GLY A 51 -7.59 10.45 -12.44
CA GLY A 51 -7.48 9.46 -11.36
C GLY A 51 -6.39 8.41 -11.63
N PRO A 52 -6.14 7.51 -10.65
CA PRO A 52 -5.19 6.41 -10.82
C PRO A 52 -5.57 5.47 -11.97
N GLU A 53 -4.56 4.91 -12.65
CA GLU A 53 -4.78 3.89 -13.68
C GLU A 53 -5.30 2.58 -13.07
N ALA A 54 -6.22 1.93 -13.79
CA ALA A 54 -6.69 0.60 -13.46
C ALA A 54 -5.53 -0.44 -13.51
N PHE A 55 -5.66 -1.50 -12.73
CA PHE A 55 -4.71 -2.61 -12.72
C PHE A 55 -5.40 -3.96 -12.46
N ASP A 56 -4.79 -5.04 -12.95
CA ASP A 56 -5.16 -6.43 -12.67
C ASP A 56 -3.86 -7.26 -12.75
N GLU A 57 -3.41 -7.81 -11.62
CA GLU A 57 -2.20 -8.62 -11.54
C GLU A 57 -2.34 -9.72 -10.49
N VAL A 58 -1.46 -10.73 -10.55
CA VAL A 58 -1.29 -11.70 -9.47
C VAL A 58 -0.06 -11.32 -8.65
N TYR A 59 -0.26 -11.01 -7.37
CA TYR A 59 0.80 -10.66 -6.43
C TYR A 59 0.83 -11.67 -5.29
N GLN A 60 1.97 -12.35 -5.09
CA GLN A 60 2.15 -13.41 -4.09
C GLN A 60 1.04 -14.48 -4.11
N GLY A 61 0.58 -14.86 -5.31
CA GLY A 61 -0.45 -15.88 -5.50
C GLY A 61 -1.89 -15.40 -5.28
N ARG A 62 -2.11 -14.11 -5.02
CA ARG A 62 -3.42 -13.48 -4.88
C ARG A 62 -3.71 -12.60 -6.09
N ARG A 63 -4.91 -12.68 -6.67
CA ARG A 63 -5.30 -11.73 -7.73
C ARG A 63 -5.67 -10.42 -7.09
N ILE A 64 -5.05 -9.33 -7.54
CA ILE A 64 -5.37 -7.97 -7.09
C ILE A 64 -5.82 -7.13 -8.27
N GLU A 65 -6.91 -6.39 -8.07
CA GLU A 65 -7.49 -5.52 -9.10
C GLU A 65 -7.70 -4.13 -8.53
N GLY A 66 -7.63 -3.12 -9.38
CA GLY A 66 -8.06 -1.78 -9.05
C GLY A 66 -8.69 -1.11 -10.27
N ARG A 67 -9.78 -0.38 -10.06
CA ARG A 67 -10.48 0.33 -11.13
C ARG A 67 -11.23 1.55 -10.60
N PRO A 68 -11.38 2.61 -11.42
CA PRO A 68 -12.32 3.68 -11.15
C PRO A 68 -13.74 3.12 -11.00
N VAL A 69 -14.50 3.65 -10.05
CA VAL A 69 -15.91 3.30 -9.81
C VAL A 69 -16.76 4.48 -10.25
N THR A 70 -17.60 4.26 -11.26
CA THR A 70 -18.58 5.25 -11.71
C THR A 70 -19.88 5.03 -10.93
N GLY A 71 -20.06 5.71 -9.80
CA GLY A 71 -21.31 5.60 -9.03
C GLY A 71 -21.26 6.36 -7.70
N GLY A 72 -22.33 7.09 -7.39
CA GLY A 72 -22.48 7.96 -6.21
C GLY A 72 -22.66 7.22 -4.88
N GLY A 73 -22.03 6.06 -4.70
CA GLY A 73 -21.87 5.44 -3.38
C GLY A 73 -20.80 6.18 -2.58
N HIS A 74 -20.91 6.18 -1.25
CA HIS A 74 -19.91 6.77 -0.35
C HIS A 74 -18.63 5.92 -0.32
N HIS A 75 -17.88 5.90 -1.43
CA HIS A 75 -16.56 5.26 -1.49
C HIS A 75 -15.52 6.25 -1.00
N HIS A 76 -14.97 6.01 0.20
CA HIS A 76 -13.89 6.81 0.76
C HIS A 76 -12.56 6.71 -0.01
N GLY A 77 -12.46 5.79 -0.98
CA GLY A 77 -11.33 5.63 -1.90
C GLY A 77 -11.31 6.61 -3.08
N GLY A 78 -11.93 7.79 -2.95
CA GLY A 78 -11.90 8.82 -4.00
C GLY A 78 -12.51 8.37 -5.35
N GLY A 79 -13.50 7.47 -5.31
CA GLY A 79 -14.08 6.89 -6.53
C GLY A 79 -13.22 5.80 -7.17
N TYR A 80 -12.33 5.15 -6.42
CA TYR A 80 -11.52 4.01 -6.85
C TYR A 80 -11.79 2.80 -5.95
N ALA A 81 -12.00 1.63 -6.56
CA ALA A 81 -12.18 0.37 -5.83
C ALA A 81 -10.97 -0.53 -6.03
N VAL A 82 -10.61 -1.26 -4.98
CA VAL A 82 -9.55 -2.27 -4.96
C VAL A 82 -10.15 -3.61 -4.56
N PHE A 83 -9.72 -4.69 -5.21
CA PHE A 83 -10.19 -6.05 -4.94
C PHE A 83 -9.01 -7.00 -4.71
N ILE A 84 -9.21 -7.97 -3.83
CA ILE A 84 -8.31 -9.12 -3.63
C ILE A 84 -9.15 -10.39 -3.80
N ASP A 85 -8.82 -11.20 -4.81
CA ASP A 85 -9.59 -12.37 -5.27
C ASP A 85 -11.09 -12.08 -5.43
N GLY A 86 -11.41 -10.92 -6.01
CA GLY A 86 -12.79 -10.48 -6.23
C GLY A 86 -13.53 -9.99 -4.99
N LYS A 87 -12.89 -9.94 -3.82
CA LYS A 87 -13.45 -9.30 -2.61
C LYS A 87 -12.96 -7.86 -2.50
N GLU A 88 -13.88 -6.93 -2.30
CA GLU A 88 -13.55 -5.50 -2.18
C GLU A 88 -12.74 -5.24 -0.91
N LEU A 89 -11.58 -4.61 -1.10
CA LEU A 89 -10.76 -4.05 -0.05
C LEU A 89 -11.13 -2.58 0.10
N HIS A 90 -11.59 -2.20 1.29
CA HIS A 90 -11.84 -0.80 1.59
C HIS A 90 -10.52 -0.03 1.64
N VAL A 91 -10.39 0.93 0.72
CA VAL A 91 -9.25 1.84 0.61
C VAL A 91 -9.70 3.28 0.79
N MET A 92 -8.77 4.12 1.21
CA MET A 92 -8.98 5.56 1.34
C MET A 92 -7.79 6.30 0.74
N THR A 93 -8.08 7.44 0.12
CA THR A 93 -7.05 8.37 -0.36
C THR A 93 -6.90 9.49 0.65
N ASN A 94 -5.68 9.75 1.09
CA ASN A 94 -5.34 10.88 1.93
C ASN A 94 -5.31 12.18 1.11
N ALA A 95 -5.32 13.32 1.81
CA ALA A 95 -5.29 14.64 1.18
C ALA A 95 -4.01 14.90 0.35
N ASP A 96 -2.90 14.25 0.70
CA ASP A 96 -1.63 14.32 -0.04
C ASP A 96 -1.55 13.32 -1.23
N GLY A 97 -2.62 12.58 -1.48
CA GLY A 97 -2.71 11.59 -2.56
C GLY A 97 -2.16 10.21 -2.20
N SER A 98 -1.61 10.02 -0.99
CA SER A 98 -1.25 8.68 -0.49
C SER A 98 -2.49 7.83 -0.21
N TRP A 99 -2.29 6.52 -0.14
CA TRP A 99 -3.36 5.53 -0.01
C TRP A 99 -3.17 4.72 1.26
N ILE A 100 -4.28 4.37 1.88
CA ILE A 100 -4.35 3.45 3.01
C ILE A 100 -5.47 2.44 2.77
N SER A 101 -5.43 1.31 3.46
CA SER A 101 -6.50 0.32 3.44
C SER A 101 -7.02 0.04 4.84
N VAL A 102 -8.17 -0.61 4.98
CA VAL A 102 -8.68 -1.00 6.31
C VAL A 102 -7.74 -1.95 7.05
N VAL A 103 -6.95 -2.76 6.33
CA VAL A 103 -6.00 -3.72 6.93
C VAL A 103 -4.62 -3.11 7.19
N SER A 104 -4.28 -2.00 6.54
CA SER A 104 -3.07 -1.21 6.81
C SER A 104 -3.43 0.28 6.74
N HIS A 105 -4.04 0.76 7.82
CA HIS A 105 -4.71 2.07 7.85
C HIS A 105 -3.78 3.21 8.25
N TYR A 106 -2.71 2.92 8.97
CA TYR A 106 -1.78 3.91 9.53
C TYR A 106 -0.42 3.94 8.83
N ASP A 107 -0.30 3.27 7.69
CA ASP A 107 0.93 3.17 6.91
C ASP A 107 0.67 3.61 5.45
N PRO A 108 0.76 4.92 5.15
CA PRO A 108 0.43 5.45 3.83
C PRO A 108 1.40 4.95 2.74
N VAL A 109 0.84 4.57 1.60
CA VAL A 109 1.59 4.10 0.42
C VAL A 109 1.25 4.92 -0.83
N PRO A 110 2.14 5.02 -1.84
CA PRO A 110 2.00 6.03 -2.88
C PRO A 110 0.90 5.76 -3.92
N THR A 111 0.35 4.55 -3.99
CA THR A 111 -0.61 4.16 -5.04
C THR A 111 -1.64 3.15 -4.51
N PRO A 112 -2.82 3.03 -5.15
CA PRO A 112 -3.80 2.00 -4.79
C PRO A 112 -3.27 0.58 -5.04
N ARG A 113 -2.38 0.40 -6.04
CA ARG A 113 -1.69 -0.89 -6.26
C ARG A 113 -0.77 -1.23 -5.08
N ALA A 114 -0.03 -0.24 -4.55
CA ALA A 114 0.79 -0.44 -3.37
C ALA A 114 -0.06 -0.78 -2.14
N ALA A 115 -1.24 -0.17 -1.99
CA ALA A 115 -2.17 -0.50 -0.90
C ALA A 115 -2.69 -1.95 -1.02
N ALA A 116 -3.03 -2.40 -2.24
CA ALA A 116 -3.41 -3.79 -2.50
C ALA A 116 -2.28 -4.77 -2.16
N ARG A 117 -1.04 -4.47 -2.55
CA ARG A 117 0.13 -5.31 -2.24
C ARG A 117 0.43 -5.35 -0.75
N ALA A 118 0.34 -4.22 -0.05
CA ALA A 118 0.48 -4.16 1.41
C ALA A 118 -0.58 -5.01 2.11
N ALA A 119 -1.83 -4.95 1.65
CA ALA A 119 -2.91 -5.79 2.15
C ALA A 119 -2.67 -7.28 1.91
N VAL A 120 -2.13 -7.68 0.75
CA VAL A 120 -1.74 -9.08 0.51
C VAL A 120 -0.67 -9.56 1.48
N VAL A 121 0.35 -8.73 1.75
CA VAL A 121 1.39 -9.05 2.74
C VAL A 121 0.78 -9.21 4.13
N GLU A 122 -0.10 -8.31 4.53
CA GLU A 122 -0.74 -8.34 5.86
C GLU A 122 -1.69 -9.53 6.04
N LEU A 123 -2.42 -9.91 4.99
CA LEU A 123 -3.36 -11.02 5.04
C LEU A 123 -2.68 -12.39 5.19
N GLN A 124 -1.42 -12.55 4.77
CA GLN A 124 -0.66 -13.81 4.91
C GLN A 124 -1.41 -15.05 4.39
N GLY A 125 -2.21 -14.88 3.34
CA GLY A 125 -3.04 -15.95 2.75
C GLY A 125 -4.47 -16.06 3.29
N ALA A 126 -4.84 -15.30 4.33
CA ALA A 126 -6.21 -15.26 4.82
C ALA A 126 -7.19 -14.65 3.78
N PRO A 127 -8.43 -15.17 3.70
CA PRO A 127 -9.45 -14.59 2.83
C PRO A 127 -9.92 -13.23 3.37
N LEU A 128 -10.14 -12.28 2.47
CA LEU A 128 -10.73 -10.99 2.81
C LEU A 128 -12.25 -11.14 2.99
N VAL A 129 -12.80 -10.53 4.04
CA VAL A 129 -14.24 -10.48 4.30
C VAL A 129 -14.83 -9.13 3.88
N PRO A 130 -16.07 -9.08 3.33
CA PRO A 130 -16.72 -7.82 3.01
C PRO A 130 -16.95 -6.96 4.26
N ILE A 131 -16.79 -5.65 4.12
CA ILE A 131 -17.24 -4.70 5.16
C ILE A 131 -18.74 -4.52 5.02
N THR A 132 -19.48 -4.78 6.09
CA THR A 132 -20.90 -4.46 6.18
C THR A 132 -21.05 -3.05 6.73
N THR A 133 -21.65 -2.15 5.96
CA THR A 133 -22.16 -0.87 6.46
C THR A 133 -23.57 -1.09 7.02
N ASN A 134 -23.79 -0.72 8.29
CA ASN A 134 -25.09 -0.76 8.96
C ASN A 134 -25.85 0.55 8.77
#